data_AF-B0XDN2-F1
#
_entry.id   AF-B0XDN2-F1
#
_cell.length_a   1.000
_cell.length_b   1.000
_cell.length_c   1.000
_cell.angle_alpha   90.00
_cell.angle_beta   90.00
_cell.angle_gamma   90.00
#
_symmetry.space_group_name_H-M   'P 1'
#
loop_
_entity.id
_entity.type
_entity.pdbx_description
1 polymer ?
#
loop_
_entity_poly.entity_id
_entity_poly.type
_entity_poly.pdbx_seq_one_letter_code
_entity_poly.pdbx_strand_id
1 'polypeptide(L)'
;MTEPDFTNPDLTAELAEIIKQEPLELKPEGAEIPSCSTKQNQPTKPQPQQQEPEQVEDEWPPIPNWQNPKRERFGSIRNDPYTDEALYARVLDPRCDPDWPLAHLYPIYLSNFRCSNLNMCQTAVRQYFAARGLLVRWCFSRADDYFRQFQRKANLYDGLIYFGSENEAIRAMNACNNQRYNHYTMNAFPGREPVYFRADRSIQYRNMRFGYVYSEEFLWRHLVRYGAGPNTVVKFDISNGAAEFHNVAQMQKALAEERQFVPSPVAHDQALRKQRYIESDVKDQILDNVLQNPSSVELDLNDPFLEAIQTNKRPNAIKCWGPPEQGTGKGVIGIPLTKKQMASKLANMRGVAERALAEGRTPNYFGRTKEDQKMLRRIYHEVRCEQQQKKRGTGRNRHVEESNHDGEEFDF
;
A
#
# COMPACT_ATOMS: atom_id res chain seq x y z
N MET A 1 21.28 9.28 1.67
CA MET A 1 20.37 9.23 2.82
C MET A 1 19.25 8.26 2.48
N THR A 2 19.25 7.06 3.07
CA THR A 2 18.14 6.11 3.01
C THR A 2 16.98 6.68 3.79
N GLU A 3 15.88 6.99 3.11
CA GLU A 3 14.62 7.31 3.77
C GLU A 3 14.26 6.14 4.70
N PRO A 4 13.78 6.39 5.93
CA PRO A 4 13.35 5.32 6.81
C PRO A 4 12.30 4.49 6.07
N ASP A 5 12.66 3.23 5.84
CA ASP A 5 11.75 2.23 5.33
C ASP A 5 10.58 2.16 6.33
N PHE A 6 9.38 2.53 5.89
CA PHE A 6 8.15 2.53 6.72
C PHE A 6 7.68 1.10 7.04
N THR A 7 8.58 0.14 6.88
CA THR A 7 8.40 -1.29 6.95
C THR A 7 8.42 -1.83 8.38
N ASN A 8 8.31 -0.99 9.41
CA ASN A 8 8.21 -1.51 10.77
C ASN A 8 7.29 -0.66 11.64
N PRO A 9 5.99 -0.90 11.55
CA PRO A 9 5.19 -1.09 12.73
C PRO A 9 4.79 -2.56 12.75
N ASP A 10 5.43 -3.38 13.60
CA ASP A 10 4.86 -4.65 14.00
C ASP A 10 3.36 -4.41 14.27
N LEU A 11 2.50 -4.88 13.36
CA LEU A 11 1.07 -4.81 13.56
C LEU A 11 0.85 -5.63 14.84
N THR A 12 0.32 -5.01 15.90
CA THR A 12 -0.09 -5.77 17.08
C THR A 12 -0.94 -6.94 16.61
N ALA A 13 -0.80 -8.13 17.22
CA ALA A 13 -1.49 -9.33 16.75
C ALA A 13 -3.00 -9.09 16.53
N GLU A 14 -3.61 -8.28 17.40
CA GLU A 14 -4.98 -7.79 17.31
C GLU A 14 -5.25 -6.93 16.05
N LEU A 15 -4.36 -5.98 15.70
CA LEU A 15 -4.49 -5.24 14.45
C LEU A 15 -4.16 -6.08 13.23
N ALA A 16 -3.25 -7.04 13.33
CA ALA A 16 -3.00 -7.99 12.25
C ALA A 16 -4.25 -8.85 12.00
N GLU A 17 -5.02 -9.18 13.03
CA GLU A 17 -6.31 -9.86 12.89
C GLU A 17 -7.38 -8.96 12.26
N ILE A 18 -7.49 -7.70 12.70
CA ILE A 18 -8.42 -6.73 12.10
C ILE A 18 -8.04 -6.44 10.63
N ILE A 19 -6.75 -6.38 10.31
CA ILE A 19 -6.27 -6.15 8.94
C ILE A 19 -6.40 -7.42 8.07
N LYS A 20 -6.32 -8.62 8.66
CA LYS A 20 -6.61 -9.89 7.97
C LYS A 20 -8.08 -10.06 7.63
N GLN A 21 -8.97 -9.40 8.39
CA GLN A 21 -10.36 -9.22 8.00
C GLN A 21 -10.39 -8.16 6.89
N GLU A 22 -9.78 -8.47 5.73
CA GLU A 22 -10.06 -7.74 4.50
C GLU A 22 -11.60 -7.65 4.38
N PRO A 23 -12.16 -6.47 4.03
CA PRO A 23 -13.59 -6.38 3.80
C PRO A 23 -13.95 -7.47 2.80
N LEU A 24 -14.80 -8.41 3.21
CA LEU A 24 -15.31 -9.42 2.30
C LEU A 24 -15.90 -8.64 1.13
N GLU A 25 -15.29 -8.78 -0.05
CA GLU A 25 -15.87 -8.26 -1.28
C GLU A 25 -17.31 -8.78 -1.29
N LEU A 26 -18.27 -7.85 -1.19
CA LEU A 26 -19.68 -8.15 -1.39
C LEU A 26 -19.76 -8.68 -2.81
N LYS A 27 -19.68 -10.01 -2.96
CA LYS A 27 -19.95 -10.66 -4.22
C LYS A 27 -21.34 -10.19 -4.65
N PRO A 28 -21.51 -9.64 -5.85
CA PRO A 28 -22.84 -9.37 -6.35
C PRO A 28 -23.59 -10.70 -6.37
N GLU A 29 -24.59 -10.84 -5.48
CA GLU A 29 -25.53 -11.95 -5.51
C GLU A 29 -26.23 -11.91 -6.86
N GLY A 30 -25.96 -12.89 -7.73
CA GLY A 30 -26.76 -13.10 -8.95
C GLY A 30 -26.04 -13.42 -10.26
N ALA A 31 -24.70 -13.48 -10.32
CA ALA A 31 -24.02 -13.91 -11.55
C ALA A 31 -23.71 -15.42 -11.52
N GLU A 32 -24.72 -16.25 -11.84
CA GLU A 32 -24.49 -17.66 -12.21
C GLU A 32 -23.75 -17.69 -13.56
N ILE A 33 -22.44 -17.95 -13.53
CA ILE A 33 -21.66 -18.22 -14.74
C ILE A 33 -21.87 -19.70 -15.09
N PRO A 34 -22.41 -20.02 -16.28
CA PRO A 34 -22.60 -21.41 -16.68
C PRO A 34 -21.25 -22.11 -16.86
N SER A 35 -21.10 -23.21 -16.12
CA SER A 35 -20.02 -24.20 -16.24
C SER A 35 -20.01 -24.82 -17.65
N CYS A 36 -19.15 -24.31 -18.53
CA CYS A 36 -18.92 -24.92 -19.84
C CYS A 36 -17.75 -25.92 -19.75
N SER A 37 -18.09 -27.19 -19.64
CA SER A 37 -17.14 -28.30 -19.72
C SER A 37 -16.88 -28.67 -21.18
N THR A 38 -15.78 -28.16 -21.75
CA THR A 38 -15.31 -28.60 -23.07
C THR A 38 -14.00 -29.38 -22.92
N LYS A 39 -14.07 -30.69 -23.16
CA LYS A 39 -12.91 -31.57 -23.35
C LYS A 39 -12.16 -31.14 -24.61
N GLN A 40 -10.93 -30.69 -24.49
CA GLN A 40 -10.04 -30.46 -25.63
C GLN A 40 -8.99 -31.57 -25.73
N ASN A 41 -8.96 -32.18 -26.92
CA ASN A 41 -7.96 -33.12 -27.39
C ASN A 41 -6.58 -32.45 -27.46
N GLN A 42 -5.55 -33.16 -27.00
CA GLN A 42 -4.15 -32.75 -27.17
C GLN A 42 -3.71 -32.92 -28.63
N PRO A 43 -3.14 -31.90 -29.28
CA PRO A 43 -2.32 -32.07 -30.47
C PRO A 43 -0.85 -32.28 -30.09
N THR A 44 -0.24 -33.20 -30.82
CA THR A 44 1.16 -33.64 -30.76
C THR A 44 2.13 -32.48 -30.96
N LYS A 45 3.14 -32.37 -30.08
CA LYS A 45 4.23 -31.39 -30.14
C LYS A 45 5.14 -31.60 -31.37
N PRO A 46 5.39 -30.56 -32.20
CA PRO A 46 6.58 -30.48 -33.03
C PRO A 46 7.79 -29.99 -32.20
N GLN A 47 8.96 -30.60 -32.42
CA GLN A 47 10.24 -30.14 -31.88
C GLN A 47 10.65 -28.79 -32.51
N PRO A 48 11.09 -27.79 -31.73
CA PRO A 48 11.69 -26.59 -32.28
C PRO A 48 13.16 -26.84 -32.64
N GLN A 49 13.54 -26.50 -33.88
CA GLN A 49 14.92 -26.29 -34.28
C GLN A 49 15.50 -25.11 -33.51
N GLN A 50 16.65 -25.33 -32.87
CA GLN A 50 17.46 -24.28 -32.25
C GLN A 50 18.11 -23.42 -33.35
N GLN A 51 17.57 -22.22 -33.57
CA GLN A 51 18.33 -21.11 -34.12
C GLN A 51 18.70 -20.20 -32.96
N GLU A 52 20.00 -19.92 -32.80
CA GLU A 52 20.51 -18.90 -31.89
C GLU A 52 19.92 -17.55 -32.30
N PRO A 53 19.22 -16.83 -31.40
CA PRO A 53 18.74 -15.49 -31.70
C PRO A 53 19.93 -14.53 -31.75
N GLU A 54 20.09 -13.85 -32.88
CA GLU A 54 20.91 -12.65 -32.98
C GLU A 54 20.51 -11.68 -31.87
N GLN A 55 21.50 -11.29 -31.04
CA GLN A 55 21.34 -10.24 -30.06
C GLN A 55 21.18 -8.90 -30.79
N VAL A 56 19.95 -8.58 -31.16
CA VAL A 56 19.56 -7.22 -31.50
C VAL A 56 19.51 -6.45 -30.19
N GLU A 57 20.52 -5.60 -29.96
CA GLU A 57 20.45 -4.59 -28.90
C GLU A 57 19.29 -3.64 -29.26
N ASP A 58 18.10 -3.91 -28.71
CA ASP A 58 16.95 -3.02 -28.75
C ASP A 58 17.27 -1.76 -27.91
N GLU A 59 18.06 -0.86 -28.49
CA GLU A 59 18.13 0.53 -28.07
C GLU A 59 16.78 1.18 -28.39
N TRP A 60 15.84 1.07 -27.45
CA TRP A 60 14.58 1.77 -27.52
C TRP A 60 14.85 3.28 -27.69
N PRO A 61 14.21 3.95 -28.66
CA PRO A 61 14.43 5.37 -28.85
C PRO A 61 14.08 6.12 -27.56
N PRO A 62 14.90 7.10 -27.15
CA PRO A 62 14.63 7.88 -25.94
C PRO A 62 13.22 8.48 -26.03
N ILE A 63 12.45 8.33 -24.96
CA ILE A 63 11.08 8.84 -24.88
C ILE A 63 11.09 10.31 -25.28
N PRO A 64 10.38 10.69 -26.36
CA PRO A 64 10.42 12.07 -26.83
C PRO A 64 10.00 13.04 -25.73
N ASN A 65 10.72 14.14 -25.57
CA ASN A 65 10.55 15.05 -24.44
C ASN A 65 9.14 15.70 -24.35
N TRP A 66 8.34 15.60 -25.41
CA TRP A 66 6.93 16.02 -25.44
C TRP A 66 5.96 14.99 -24.84
N GLN A 67 6.36 13.71 -24.71
CA GLN A 67 5.60 12.67 -24.02
C GLN A 67 5.82 12.68 -22.51
N ASN A 68 6.95 13.22 -22.06
CA ASN A 68 7.11 13.55 -20.66
C ASN A 68 6.14 14.69 -20.34
N PRO A 69 5.22 14.54 -19.37
CA PRO A 69 4.39 15.66 -18.94
C PRO A 69 5.36 16.77 -18.56
N LYS A 70 5.30 17.89 -19.30
CA LYS A 70 6.06 19.08 -18.93
C LYS A 70 5.74 19.30 -17.46
N ARG A 71 6.75 19.36 -16.60
CA ARG A 71 6.60 19.95 -15.27
C ARG A 71 6.26 21.40 -15.54
N GLU A 72 5.00 21.66 -15.84
CA GLU A 72 4.44 22.98 -15.70
C GLU A 72 4.78 23.32 -14.26
N ARG A 73 5.62 24.35 -14.08
CA ARG A 73 5.63 25.07 -12.83
C ARG A 73 4.20 25.54 -12.74
N PHE A 74 3.33 24.76 -12.10
CA PHE A 74 1.92 25.09 -11.98
C PHE A 74 1.94 26.49 -11.42
N GLY A 75 1.68 27.43 -12.34
CA GLY A 75 1.73 28.84 -12.02
C GLY A 75 0.81 28.99 -10.84
N SER A 76 1.22 29.78 -9.86
CA SER A 76 0.30 30.26 -8.83
C SER A 76 -1.06 30.44 -9.49
N ILE A 77 -2.07 29.65 -9.08
CA ILE A 77 -3.42 29.74 -9.65
C ILE A 77 -3.73 31.23 -9.67
N ARG A 78 -4.06 31.76 -10.85
CA ARG A 78 -4.26 33.19 -11.03
C ARG A 78 -5.23 33.66 -9.96
N ASN A 79 -4.86 34.75 -9.30
CA ASN A 79 -5.68 35.40 -8.27
C ASN A 79 -6.87 36.08 -8.94
N ASP A 80 -7.76 35.27 -9.51
CA ASP A 80 -9.06 35.78 -9.88
C ASP A 80 -9.82 36.02 -8.57
N PRO A 81 -10.41 37.20 -8.37
CA PRO A 81 -11.23 37.45 -7.20
C PRO A 81 -12.33 36.39 -7.11
N TYR A 82 -12.68 36.00 -5.90
CA TYR A 82 -13.76 35.04 -5.70
C TYR A 82 -15.07 35.61 -6.22
N THR A 83 -15.75 34.83 -7.06
CA THR A 83 -17.10 35.15 -7.48
C THR A 83 -18.06 34.90 -6.33
N ASP A 84 -19.17 35.63 -6.30
CA ASP A 84 -20.25 35.40 -5.33
C ASP A 84 -20.77 33.95 -5.41
N GLU A 85 -20.78 33.36 -6.61
CA GLU A 85 -21.15 31.96 -6.83
C GLU A 85 -20.23 30.99 -6.10
N ALA A 86 -18.91 31.17 -6.19
CA ALA A 86 -17.93 30.33 -5.50
C ALA A 86 -17.97 30.54 -3.98
N LEU A 87 -18.19 31.77 -3.54
CA LEU A 87 -18.22 32.11 -2.11
C LEU A 87 -19.48 31.58 -1.41
N TYR A 88 -20.65 31.77 -2.02
CA TYR A 88 -21.93 31.41 -1.41
C TYR A 88 -22.50 30.08 -1.90
N ALA A 89 -21.84 29.43 -2.85
CA ALA A 89 -22.22 28.13 -3.39
C ALA A 89 -23.72 28.09 -3.75
N ARG A 90 -24.14 28.98 -4.67
CA ARG A 90 -25.57 29.16 -5.00
C ARG A 90 -26.09 28.24 -6.10
N VAL A 91 -25.18 27.66 -6.88
CA VAL A 91 -25.51 26.87 -8.06
C VAL A 91 -25.57 25.39 -7.67
N LEU A 92 -26.74 24.79 -7.81
CA LEU A 92 -26.94 23.36 -7.62
C LEU A 92 -26.22 22.58 -8.73
N ASP A 93 -25.54 21.49 -8.38
CA ASP A 93 -25.00 20.53 -9.33
C ASP A 93 -26.18 19.78 -9.98
N PRO A 94 -26.37 19.88 -11.31
CA PRO A 94 -27.49 19.25 -12.00
C PRO A 94 -27.44 17.70 -11.96
N ARG A 95 -26.31 17.11 -11.55
CA ARG A 95 -26.17 15.67 -11.36
C ARG A 95 -26.71 15.19 -10.00
N CYS A 96 -26.98 16.11 -9.08
CA CYS A 96 -27.48 15.80 -7.75
C CYS A 96 -29.00 15.92 -7.68
N ASP A 97 -29.57 15.16 -6.76
CA ASP A 97 -30.91 15.44 -6.24
C ASP A 97 -30.92 16.86 -5.65
N PRO A 98 -31.84 17.76 -6.04
CA PRO A 98 -31.94 19.09 -5.46
C PRO A 98 -32.10 19.09 -3.94
N ASP A 99 -32.67 18.02 -3.37
CA ASP A 99 -32.86 17.85 -1.93
C ASP A 99 -31.61 17.33 -1.22
N TRP A 100 -30.55 16.97 -1.95
CA TRP A 100 -29.27 16.58 -1.36
C TRP A 100 -28.63 17.79 -0.64
N PRO A 101 -28.32 17.71 0.67
CA PRO A 101 -27.82 18.85 1.44
C PRO A 101 -26.51 19.45 0.90
N LEU A 102 -25.73 18.69 0.11
CA LEU A 102 -24.49 19.15 -0.51
C LEU A 102 -24.61 19.33 -2.03
N ALA A 103 -25.83 19.38 -2.59
CA ALA A 103 -26.06 19.58 -4.02
C ALA A 103 -25.41 20.87 -4.55
N HIS A 104 -25.25 21.86 -3.69
CA HIS A 104 -24.66 23.15 -4.03
C HIS A 104 -23.12 23.19 -3.94
N LEU A 105 -22.49 22.11 -3.45
CA LEU A 105 -21.03 21.98 -3.36
C LEU A 105 -20.52 20.98 -4.40
N TYR A 106 -19.24 21.08 -4.75
CA TYR A 106 -18.59 20.23 -5.75
C TYR A 106 -17.40 19.48 -5.13
N PRO A 107 -17.53 18.17 -4.86
CA PRO A 107 -16.47 17.39 -4.24
C PRO A 107 -15.42 16.93 -5.25
N ILE A 108 -14.17 16.91 -4.79
CA ILE A 108 -13.08 16.13 -5.38
C ILE A 108 -12.68 15.03 -4.39
N TYR A 109 -12.27 13.88 -4.90
CA TYR A 109 -11.58 12.87 -4.10
C TYR A 109 -10.09 13.17 -4.08
N LEU A 110 -9.53 13.35 -2.89
CA LEU A 110 -8.11 13.54 -2.66
C LEU A 110 -7.55 12.29 -1.98
N SER A 111 -6.49 11.70 -2.55
CA SER A 111 -5.82 10.54 -1.97
C SER A 111 -4.37 10.84 -1.60
N ASN A 112 -3.83 10.00 -0.70
CA ASN A 112 -2.42 10.02 -0.31
C ASN A 112 -1.99 11.37 0.31
N PHE A 113 -2.92 12.07 0.98
CA PHE A 113 -2.63 13.34 1.63
C PHE A 113 -1.87 13.11 2.93
N ARG A 114 -0.63 13.61 2.99
CA ARG A 114 0.26 13.42 4.13
C ARG A 114 -0.03 14.41 5.25
N CYS A 115 -0.49 13.93 6.40
CA CYS A 115 -0.66 14.74 7.61
C CYS A 115 -0.02 14.03 8.82
N SER A 116 0.50 14.75 9.82
CA SER A 116 1.09 14.11 11.01
C SER A 116 0.03 13.57 11.97
N ASN A 117 -1.13 14.23 12.05
CA ASN A 117 -2.20 13.94 12.99
C ASN A 117 -3.56 13.99 12.28
N LEU A 118 -4.36 12.94 12.43
CA LEU A 118 -5.70 12.85 11.85
C LEU A 118 -6.59 14.04 12.26
N ASN A 119 -6.50 14.49 13.51
CA ASN A 119 -7.30 15.61 14.02
C ASN A 119 -6.92 16.95 13.36
N MET A 120 -5.70 17.06 12.81
CA MET A 120 -5.25 18.24 12.07
C MET A 120 -5.43 18.08 10.56
N CYS A 121 -5.87 16.92 10.08
CA CYS A 121 -5.90 16.61 8.65
C CYS A 121 -6.82 17.57 7.90
N GLN A 122 -8.03 17.83 8.41
CA GLN A 122 -8.96 18.77 7.78
C GLN A 122 -8.36 20.18 7.68
N THR A 123 -7.79 20.71 8.77
CA THR A 123 -7.11 22.02 8.79
C THR A 123 -5.93 22.05 7.82
N ALA A 124 -5.11 20.99 7.78
CA ALA A 124 -3.97 20.87 6.89
C ALA A 124 -4.40 20.86 5.40
N VAL A 125 -5.49 20.17 5.08
CA VAL A 125 -6.08 20.17 3.74
C VAL A 125 -6.56 21.58 3.38
N ARG A 126 -7.35 22.23 4.24
CA ARG A 126 -7.84 23.60 4.01
C ARG A 126 -6.67 24.56 3.79
N GLN A 127 -5.63 24.49 4.63
CA GLN A 127 -4.44 25.31 4.50
C GLN A 127 -3.63 25.03 3.23
N TYR A 128 -3.54 23.77 2.80
CA TYR A 128 -2.88 23.38 1.55
C TYR A 128 -3.56 23.99 0.31
N PHE A 129 -4.89 23.99 0.28
CA PHE A 129 -5.67 24.59 -0.80
C PHE A 129 -5.70 26.11 -0.71
N ALA A 130 -5.81 26.69 0.49
CA ALA A 130 -5.75 28.14 0.70
C ALA A 130 -4.39 28.72 0.28
N ALA A 131 -3.28 27.99 0.48
CA ALA A 131 -1.95 28.35 -0.03
C ALA A 131 -1.90 28.45 -1.58
N ARG A 132 -2.88 27.85 -2.27
CA ARG A 132 -3.06 27.89 -3.73
C ARG A 132 -4.19 28.85 -4.16
N GLY A 133 -4.81 29.56 -3.22
CA GLY A 133 -5.94 30.45 -3.50
C GLY A 133 -7.27 29.73 -3.70
N LEU A 134 -7.40 28.50 -3.19
CA LEU A 134 -8.64 27.70 -3.27
C LEU A 134 -9.28 27.58 -1.88
N LEU A 135 -10.57 27.89 -1.78
CA LEU A 135 -11.34 27.87 -0.55
C LEU A 135 -12.06 26.52 -0.44
N VAL A 136 -11.62 25.73 0.53
CA VAL A 136 -12.29 24.47 0.84
C VAL A 136 -13.47 24.76 1.75
N ARG A 137 -14.65 24.35 1.31
CA ARG A 137 -15.94 24.54 2.00
C ARG A 137 -16.15 23.51 3.09
N TRP A 138 -15.84 22.27 2.78
CA TRP A 138 -16.07 21.16 3.69
C TRP A 138 -15.15 19.99 3.35
N CYS A 139 -14.80 19.19 4.35
CA CYS A 139 -13.92 18.02 4.21
C CYS A 139 -14.59 16.82 4.85
N PHE A 140 -14.81 15.78 4.07
CA PHE A 140 -15.33 14.51 4.56
C PHE A 140 -14.26 13.41 4.46
N SER A 141 -14.14 12.60 5.50
CA SER A 141 -13.31 11.40 5.52
C SER A 141 -14.15 10.21 6.00
N ARG A 142 -14.11 9.11 5.23
CA ARG A 142 -14.87 7.89 5.54
C ARG A 142 -14.54 7.37 6.94
N ALA A 143 -15.59 7.04 7.71
CA ALA A 143 -15.48 6.54 9.07
C ALA A 143 -15.43 5.00 9.11
N ASP A 144 -14.48 4.41 8.39
CA ASP A 144 -14.29 2.95 8.34
C ASP A 144 -13.10 2.56 9.20
N ASP A 145 -13.28 1.63 10.15
CA ASP A 145 -12.24 1.23 11.10
C ASP A 145 -11.00 0.65 10.41
N TYR A 146 -11.18 -0.14 9.35
CA TYR A 146 -10.06 -0.72 8.61
C TYR A 146 -9.20 0.40 7.98
N PHE A 147 -9.87 1.29 7.22
CA PHE A 147 -9.17 2.39 6.56
C PHE A 147 -8.62 3.39 7.56
N ARG A 148 -9.35 3.70 8.64
CA ARG A 148 -8.89 4.60 9.69
C ARG A 148 -7.62 4.09 10.35
N GLN A 149 -7.54 2.79 10.63
CA GLN A 149 -6.33 2.18 11.20
C GLN A 149 -5.16 2.19 10.22
N PHE A 150 -5.42 1.88 8.94
CA PHE A 150 -4.43 1.97 7.87
C PHE A 150 -3.90 3.41 7.71
N GLN A 151 -4.79 4.38 7.53
CA GLN A 151 -4.48 5.78 7.33
C GLN A 151 -3.75 6.36 8.55
N ARG A 152 -4.16 6.01 9.77
CA ARG A 152 -3.47 6.43 11.01
C ARG A 152 -2.07 5.84 11.14
N LYS A 153 -1.78 4.66 10.59
CA LYS A 153 -0.43 4.08 10.61
C LYS A 153 0.46 4.64 9.51
N ALA A 154 -0.12 4.87 8.34
CA ALA A 154 0.58 5.44 7.21
C ALA A 154 0.76 6.97 7.34
N ASN A 155 -0.04 7.62 8.19
CA ASN A 155 -0.43 9.04 8.19
C ASN A 155 -0.66 9.60 6.78
N LEU A 156 -1.34 8.81 5.96
CA LEU A 156 -1.78 9.14 4.61
C LEU A 156 -3.29 9.04 4.62
N TYR A 157 -3.96 10.13 4.25
CA TYR A 157 -5.39 10.26 4.38
C TYR A 157 -6.03 10.49 3.02
N ASP A 158 -7.22 9.90 2.87
CA ASP A 158 -8.07 10.09 1.71
C ASP A 158 -9.38 10.76 2.14
N GLY A 159 -9.91 11.65 1.33
CA GLY A 159 -11.08 12.46 1.67
C GLY A 159 -11.83 12.99 0.45
N LEU A 160 -13.11 13.33 0.66
CA LEU A 160 -13.86 14.18 -0.24
C LEU A 160 -13.70 15.64 0.20
N ILE A 161 -13.19 16.48 -0.70
CA ILE A 161 -12.92 17.89 -0.45
C ILE A 161 -13.89 18.70 -1.29
N TYR A 162 -14.77 19.46 -0.64
CA TYR A 162 -15.86 20.18 -1.27
C TYR A 162 -15.48 21.64 -1.55
N PHE A 163 -15.79 22.10 -2.76
CA PHE A 163 -15.63 23.49 -3.20
C PHE A 163 -17.00 24.13 -3.49
N GLY A 164 -17.06 25.46 -3.51
CA GLY A 164 -18.32 26.19 -3.71
C GLY A 164 -18.78 26.26 -5.15
N SER A 165 -17.93 25.86 -6.12
CA SER A 165 -18.28 25.85 -7.54
C SER A 165 -17.56 24.73 -8.30
N GLU A 166 -18.14 24.34 -9.44
CA GLU A 166 -17.53 23.35 -10.34
C GLU A 166 -16.16 23.80 -10.84
N ASN A 167 -16.05 25.07 -11.24
CA ASN A 167 -14.80 25.63 -11.74
C ASN A 167 -13.68 25.56 -10.69
N GLU A 168 -13.99 25.77 -9.41
CA GLU A 168 -13.01 25.58 -8.34
C GLU A 168 -12.58 24.13 -8.17
N ALA A 169 -13.52 23.18 -8.19
CA ALA A 169 -13.20 21.77 -8.12
C ALA A 169 -12.29 21.34 -9.29
N ILE A 170 -12.57 21.84 -10.52
CA ILE A 170 -11.73 21.60 -11.71
C ILE A 170 -10.33 22.21 -11.53
N ARG A 171 -10.24 23.47 -11.08
CA ARG A 171 -8.95 24.13 -10.79
C ARG A 171 -8.16 23.36 -9.73
N ALA A 172 -8.84 22.89 -8.68
CA ALA A 172 -8.25 22.09 -7.61
C ALA A 172 -7.68 20.77 -8.14
N MET A 173 -8.45 20.00 -8.93
CA MET A 173 -7.97 18.76 -9.54
C MET A 173 -6.75 19.00 -10.42
N ASN A 174 -6.81 19.99 -11.32
CA ASN A 174 -5.71 20.31 -12.23
C ASN A 174 -4.44 20.75 -11.49
N ALA A 175 -4.60 21.56 -10.43
CA ALA A 175 -3.47 22.08 -9.68
C ALA A 175 -2.88 21.10 -8.67
N CYS A 176 -3.60 20.05 -8.28
CA CYS A 176 -3.21 19.17 -7.18
C CYS A 176 -2.97 17.72 -7.59
N ASN A 177 -3.55 17.24 -8.69
CA ASN A 177 -3.33 15.89 -9.16
C ASN A 177 -1.84 15.69 -9.51
N ASN A 178 -1.27 14.58 -9.07
CA ASN A 178 0.15 14.24 -9.18
C ASN A 178 1.12 15.28 -8.57
N GLN A 179 0.63 16.19 -7.72
CA GLN A 179 1.50 17.11 -6.99
C GLN A 179 2.10 16.46 -5.75
N ARG A 180 3.31 16.90 -5.42
CA ARG A 180 3.97 16.48 -4.17
C ARG A 180 3.58 17.39 -3.02
N TYR A 181 3.16 16.78 -1.92
CA TYR A 181 2.96 17.43 -0.63
C TYR A 181 3.65 16.62 0.46
N ASN A 182 4.51 17.26 1.24
CA ASN A 182 5.33 16.60 2.27
C ASN A 182 6.05 15.33 1.76
N HIS A 183 6.57 15.38 0.53
CA HIS A 183 7.26 14.29 -0.19
C HIS A 183 6.39 13.13 -0.72
N TYR A 184 5.06 13.23 -0.62
CA TYR A 184 4.12 12.24 -1.16
C TYR A 184 3.38 12.81 -2.37
N THR A 185 3.30 12.03 -3.44
CA THR A 185 2.53 12.38 -4.64
C THR A 185 1.05 12.12 -4.39
N MET A 186 0.23 13.18 -4.38
CA MET A 186 -1.21 13.06 -4.18
C MET A 186 -1.93 12.83 -5.49
N ASN A 187 -3.07 12.13 -5.43
CA ASN A 187 -3.99 12.05 -6.55
C ASN A 187 -5.25 12.86 -6.25
N ALA A 188 -5.76 13.57 -7.25
CA ALA A 188 -7.01 14.31 -7.17
C ALA A 188 -7.92 13.91 -8.33
N PHE A 189 -9.09 13.38 -8.00
CA PHE A 189 -10.10 12.89 -8.95
C PHE A 189 -11.46 13.53 -8.64
N PRO A 190 -12.46 13.45 -9.55
CA PRO A 190 -13.82 13.86 -9.24
C PRO A 190 -14.38 13.15 -8.00
N GLY A 191 -15.23 13.80 -7.20
CA GLY A 191 -15.81 13.18 -6.01
C GLY A 191 -17.10 12.40 -6.27
N ARG A 192 -17.81 12.71 -7.36
CA ARG A 192 -19.11 12.10 -7.73
C ARG A 192 -19.02 11.03 -8.81
N GLU A 193 -18.01 11.14 -9.66
CA GLU A 193 -17.87 10.27 -10.83
C GLU A 193 -16.68 9.33 -10.63
N PRO A 194 -16.85 8.02 -10.84
CA PRO A 194 -15.75 7.07 -10.74
C PRO A 194 -14.78 7.25 -11.91
N VAL A 195 -13.48 7.25 -11.60
CA VAL A 195 -12.40 7.25 -12.59
C VAL A 195 -11.77 5.86 -12.59
N TYR A 196 -11.68 5.24 -13.75
CA TYR A 196 -11.14 3.89 -13.90
C TYR A 196 -9.72 3.89 -14.45
N PHE A 197 -8.97 2.85 -14.10
CA PHE A 197 -7.70 2.53 -14.73
C PHE A 197 -7.91 2.10 -16.19
N ARG A 198 -6.97 2.48 -17.05
CA ARG A 198 -6.95 2.03 -18.44
C ARG A 198 -6.26 0.68 -18.57
N ALA A 199 -7.03 -0.36 -18.89
CA ALA A 199 -6.56 -1.75 -18.98
C ALA A 199 -5.32 -1.94 -19.87
N ASP A 200 -5.22 -1.20 -20.98
CA ASP A 200 -4.11 -1.31 -21.95
C ASP A 200 -2.75 -0.85 -21.40
N ARG A 201 -2.74 -0.08 -20.30
CA ARG A 201 -1.53 0.54 -19.75
C ARG A 201 -1.47 0.53 -18.23
N SER A 202 -2.18 -0.39 -17.59
CA SER A 202 -2.26 -0.50 -16.14
C SER A 202 -1.87 -1.88 -15.63
N ILE A 203 -1.22 -1.89 -14.48
CA ILE A 203 -0.83 -3.10 -13.75
C ILE A 203 -1.49 -3.06 -12.38
N GLN A 204 -2.15 -4.16 -12.01
CA GLN A 204 -2.54 -4.44 -10.64
C GLN A 204 -1.39 -5.17 -9.94
N TYR A 205 -1.06 -4.75 -8.73
CA TYR A 205 -0.05 -5.37 -7.89
C TYR A 205 -0.73 -6.05 -6.72
N ARG A 206 -0.45 -7.34 -6.52
CA ARG A 206 -0.95 -8.15 -5.40
C ARG A 206 0.20 -8.63 -4.53
N ASN A 207 -0.14 -9.17 -3.37
CA ASN A 207 0.80 -9.76 -2.42
C ASN A 207 1.92 -8.80 -1.99
N MET A 208 1.60 -7.50 -1.82
CA MET A 208 2.50 -6.61 -1.09
C MET A 208 2.68 -7.21 0.31
N ARG A 209 3.94 -7.44 0.72
CA ARG A 209 4.26 -8.29 1.89
C ARG A 209 3.39 -7.99 3.10
N PHE A 210 2.77 -9.04 3.64
CA PHE A 210 1.96 -8.96 4.86
C PHE A 210 2.79 -8.38 6.02
N GLY A 211 2.21 -7.41 6.74
CA GLY A 211 2.87 -6.70 7.84
C GLY A 211 3.56 -5.38 7.47
N TYR A 212 3.64 -5.04 6.18
CA TYR A 212 4.30 -3.82 5.71
C TYR A 212 3.31 -2.82 5.11
N VAL A 213 3.36 -1.57 5.61
CA VAL A 213 2.54 -0.47 5.09
C VAL A 213 3.30 0.28 4.01
N TYR A 214 3.20 -0.20 2.77
CA TYR A 214 3.75 0.55 1.62
C TYR A 214 2.91 1.80 1.34
N SER A 215 3.56 2.95 1.13
CA SER A 215 2.88 4.14 0.62
C SER A 215 2.76 4.07 -0.91
N GLU A 216 1.83 4.82 -1.49
CA GLU A 216 1.75 4.98 -2.95
C GLU A 216 3.05 5.60 -3.50
N GLU A 217 3.69 6.50 -2.73
CA GLU A 217 4.99 7.09 -3.08
C GLU A 217 6.11 6.02 -3.11
N PHE A 218 6.08 5.04 -2.21
CA PHE A 218 7.05 3.93 -2.23
C PHE A 218 6.91 3.12 -3.51
N LEU A 219 5.68 2.72 -3.85
CA LEU A 219 5.40 1.97 -5.07
C LEU A 219 5.77 2.80 -6.31
N TRP A 220 5.43 4.08 -6.34
CA TRP A 220 5.83 4.99 -7.41
C TRP A 220 7.34 5.01 -7.61
N ARG A 221 8.13 5.23 -6.55
CA ARG A 221 9.60 5.28 -6.63
C ARG A 221 10.22 3.95 -7.01
N HIS A 222 9.63 2.85 -6.57
CA HIS A 222 10.05 1.51 -6.97
C HIS A 222 9.89 1.32 -8.48
N LEU A 223 8.72 1.67 -9.01
CA LEU A 223 8.40 1.50 -10.43
C LEU A 223 9.18 2.44 -11.36
N VAL A 224 9.59 3.63 -10.88
CA VAL A 224 10.44 4.56 -11.66
C VAL A 224 11.76 3.91 -12.10
N ARG A 225 12.27 2.92 -11.35
CA ARG A 225 13.52 2.23 -11.69
C ARG A 225 13.47 1.50 -13.04
N TYR A 226 12.27 1.25 -13.55
CA TYR A 226 12.04 0.52 -14.80
C TYR A 226 11.97 1.42 -16.05
N GLY A 227 12.29 2.71 -15.96
CA GLY A 227 12.57 3.56 -17.12
C GLY A 227 11.65 4.75 -17.34
N ALA A 228 10.46 4.76 -16.73
CA ALA A 228 9.64 5.96 -16.55
C ALA A 228 8.64 5.72 -15.41
N GLY A 229 8.47 6.73 -14.56
CA GLY A 229 7.53 6.64 -13.44
C GLY A 229 6.09 6.46 -13.93
N PRO A 230 5.26 5.72 -13.19
CA PRO A 230 3.84 5.63 -13.50
C PRO A 230 3.19 7.02 -13.44
N ASN A 231 2.19 7.24 -14.29
CA ASN A 231 1.35 8.43 -14.33
C ASN A 231 0.45 8.54 -13.10
N THR A 232 0.02 7.39 -12.57
CA THR A 232 -0.84 7.32 -11.38
C THR A 232 -0.51 6.06 -10.61
N VAL A 233 -0.43 6.16 -9.29
CA VAL A 233 -0.33 5.02 -8.39
C VAL A 233 -1.42 5.16 -7.35
N VAL A 234 -2.20 4.10 -7.17
CA VAL A 234 -3.25 4.02 -6.15
C VAL A 234 -3.05 2.74 -5.36
N LYS A 235 -3.26 2.83 -4.05
CA LYS A 235 -3.32 1.68 -3.16
C LYS A 235 -4.76 1.49 -2.69
N PHE A 236 -5.25 0.25 -2.72
CA PHE A 236 -6.63 -0.06 -2.31
C PHE A 236 -6.69 -0.47 -0.84
N ASP A 237 -5.74 -1.28 -0.43
CA ASP A 237 -5.61 -1.86 0.91
C ASP A 237 -4.13 -2.15 1.18
N ILE A 238 -3.77 -2.87 2.25
CA ILE A 238 -2.36 -3.16 2.56
C ILE A 238 -1.63 -4.06 1.55
N SER A 239 -2.34 -4.91 0.83
CA SER A 239 -1.83 -6.03 0.01
C SER A 239 -1.96 -5.76 -1.49
N ASN A 240 -2.85 -4.84 -1.88
CA ASN A 240 -3.27 -4.56 -3.24
C ASN A 240 -3.12 -3.08 -3.62
N GLY A 241 -2.67 -2.85 -4.84
CA GLY A 241 -2.62 -1.54 -5.47
C GLY A 241 -2.59 -1.64 -6.98
N ALA A 242 -2.54 -0.51 -7.65
CA ALA A 242 -2.43 -0.43 -9.10
C ALA A 242 -1.59 0.77 -9.53
N ALA A 243 -0.98 0.65 -10.71
CA ALA A 243 -0.29 1.74 -11.37
C ALA A 243 -0.77 1.87 -12.83
N GLU A 244 -0.93 3.12 -13.28
CA GLU A 244 -1.15 3.46 -14.68
C GLU A 244 0.12 4.09 -15.25
N PHE A 245 0.59 3.60 -16.39
CA PHE A 245 1.77 4.11 -17.07
C PHE A 245 1.37 5.08 -18.19
N HIS A 246 2.31 5.87 -18.69
CA HIS A 246 2.03 6.83 -19.76
C HIS A 246 1.69 6.11 -21.08
N ASN A 247 2.31 4.96 -21.34
CA ASN A 247 2.11 4.16 -22.54
C ASN A 247 2.27 2.65 -22.26
N VAL A 248 1.88 1.84 -23.26
CA VAL A 248 1.88 0.38 -23.20
C VAL A 248 3.31 -0.17 -23.04
N ALA A 249 4.31 0.43 -23.69
CA ALA A 249 5.69 -0.04 -23.63
C ALA A 249 6.29 0.06 -22.20
N GLN A 250 6.05 1.17 -21.51
CA GLN A 250 6.45 1.34 -20.11
C GLN A 250 5.76 0.33 -19.19
N MET A 251 4.47 0.09 -19.41
CA MET A 251 3.72 -0.93 -18.69
C MET A 251 4.34 -2.32 -18.92
N GLN A 252 4.57 -2.72 -20.17
CA GLN A 252 5.14 -4.01 -20.51
C GLN A 252 6.52 -4.21 -19.89
N LYS A 253 7.37 -3.17 -19.90
CA LYS A 253 8.68 -3.20 -19.26
C LYS A 253 8.59 -3.39 -17.75
N ALA A 254 7.73 -2.61 -17.07
CA ALA A 254 7.51 -2.76 -15.64
C ALA A 254 6.95 -4.15 -15.30
N LEU A 255 6.03 -4.68 -16.10
CA LEU A 255 5.48 -6.04 -15.94
C LEU A 255 6.58 -7.11 -16.09
N ALA A 256 7.47 -6.96 -17.07
CA ALA A 256 8.54 -7.89 -17.35
C ALA A 256 9.68 -7.86 -16.32
N GLU A 257 9.93 -6.73 -15.66
CA GLU A 257 11.07 -6.53 -14.74
C GLU A 257 10.69 -6.54 -13.25
N GLU A 258 9.42 -6.36 -12.90
CA GLU A 258 8.96 -6.39 -11.51
C GLU A 258 9.15 -7.79 -10.89
N ARG A 259 9.75 -7.83 -9.70
CA ARG A 259 10.04 -9.08 -8.96
C ARG A 259 9.69 -9.00 -7.48
N GLN A 260 9.48 -7.80 -6.95
CA GLN A 260 9.17 -7.58 -5.55
C GLN A 260 7.70 -7.85 -5.24
N PHE A 261 6.82 -7.56 -6.20
CA PHE A 261 5.38 -7.75 -6.09
C PHE A 261 4.90 -8.82 -7.06
N VAL A 262 3.61 -9.19 -6.97
CA VAL A 262 2.96 -10.03 -7.99
C VAL A 262 2.19 -9.10 -8.93
N PRO A 263 2.80 -8.68 -10.06
CA PRO A 263 2.14 -7.82 -11.02
C PRO A 263 1.23 -8.64 -11.94
N SER A 264 0.07 -8.10 -12.28
CA SER A 264 -0.84 -8.63 -13.30
C SER A 264 -1.43 -7.48 -14.11
N PRO A 265 -1.56 -7.59 -15.45
CA PRO A 265 -2.25 -6.58 -16.23
C PRO A 265 -3.69 -6.42 -15.72
N VAL A 266 -4.20 -5.18 -15.73
CA VAL A 266 -5.62 -4.93 -15.44
C VAL A 266 -6.44 -5.48 -16.61
N ALA A 267 -7.40 -6.37 -16.33
CA ALA A 267 -8.19 -7.00 -17.37
C ALA A 267 -9.15 -5.99 -18.03
N HIS A 268 -9.46 -6.18 -19.32
CA HIS A 268 -10.33 -5.27 -20.09
C HIS A 268 -11.77 -5.23 -19.58
N ASP A 269 -12.23 -6.33 -18.99
CA ASP A 269 -13.54 -6.48 -18.35
C ASP A 269 -13.55 -6.03 -16.87
N GLN A 270 -12.38 -5.76 -16.28
CA GLN A 270 -12.26 -5.35 -14.90
C GLN A 270 -12.37 -3.82 -14.75
N ALA A 271 -13.49 -3.36 -14.20
CA ALA A 271 -13.71 -1.95 -13.86
C ALA A 271 -12.94 -1.56 -12.58
N LEU A 272 -11.61 -1.44 -12.66
CA LEU A 272 -10.77 -1.06 -11.52
C LEU A 272 -10.77 0.46 -11.30
N ARG A 273 -11.43 0.93 -10.24
CA ARG A 273 -11.57 2.36 -9.91
C ARG A 273 -10.29 2.91 -9.26
N LYS A 274 -9.96 4.19 -9.50
CA LYS A 274 -8.84 4.92 -8.89
C LYS A 274 -9.18 5.51 -7.53
N GLN A 275 -10.45 5.84 -7.27
CA GLN A 275 -10.92 6.24 -5.95
C GLN A 275 -11.29 5.03 -5.10
N ARG A 276 -10.96 5.05 -3.81
CA ARG A 276 -11.47 4.06 -2.85
C ARG A 276 -12.98 4.22 -2.63
N TYR A 277 -13.46 5.45 -2.61
CA TYR A 277 -14.88 5.78 -2.49
C TYR A 277 -15.20 7.08 -3.24
N ILE A 278 -16.45 7.19 -3.69
CA ILE A 278 -17.07 8.42 -4.21
C ILE A 278 -18.23 8.83 -3.29
N GLU A 279 -18.80 10.01 -3.50
CA GLU A 279 -19.88 10.55 -2.66
C GLU A 279 -21.07 9.58 -2.51
N SER A 280 -21.47 8.90 -3.58
CA SER A 280 -22.57 7.93 -3.53
C SER A 280 -22.29 6.71 -2.63
N ASP A 281 -21.02 6.31 -2.48
CA ASP A 281 -20.63 5.14 -1.66
C ASP A 281 -20.73 5.44 -0.15
N VAL A 282 -20.74 6.71 0.22
CA VAL A 282 -20.65 7.19 1.62
C VAL A 282 -21.78 8.18 1.94
N LYS A 283 -22.87 8.17 1.16
CA LYS A 283 -23.99 9.11 1.26
C LYS A 283 -24.59 9.13 2.67
N ASP A 284 -24.81 7.97 3.27
CA ASP A 284 -25.40 7.85 4.61
C ASP A 284 -24.47 8.43 5.69
N GLN A 285 -23.17 8.14 5.62
CA GLN A 285 -22.18 8.69 6.55
C GLN A 285 -22.05 10.20 6.43
N ILE A 286 -22.18 10.74 5.22
CA ILE A 286 -22.22 12.18 4.97
C ILE A 286 -23.45 12.80 5.64
N LEU A 287 -24.64 12.21 5.42
CA LEU A 287 -25.88 12.70 6.03
C LEU A 287 -25.77 12.73 7.55
N ASP A 288 -25.28 11.65 8.16
CA ASP A 288 -25.07 11.59 9.61
C ASP A 288 -24.13 12.70 10.10
N ASN A 289 -23.05 12.97 9.36
CA ASN A 289 -22.10 14.03 9.73
C ASN A 289 -22.71 15.42 9.65
N VAL A 290 -23.48 15.69 8.59
CA VAL A 290 -24.19 16.96 8.38
C VAL A 290 -25.29 17.14 9.42
N LEU A 291 -26.04 16.09 9.76
CA LEU A 291 -27.09 16.15 10.78
C LEU A 291 -26.51 16.43 12.17
N GLN A 292 -25.35 15.87 12.49
CA GLN A 292 -24.67 16.13 13.76
C GLN A 292 -24.08 17.54 13.85
N ASN A 293 -23.63 18.11 12.72
CA ASN A 293 -23.02 19.44 12.68
C ASN A 293 -23.45 20.23 11.43
N PRO A 294 -24.69 20.74 11.36
CA PRO A 294 -25.21 21.38 10.14
C PRO A 294 -24.40 22.62 9.73
N SER A 295 -23.94 23.40 10.72
CA SER A 295 -23.13 24.60 10.51
C SER A 295 -21.75 24.33 9.90
N SER A 296 -21.30 23.06 9.85
CA SER A 296 -19.99 22.72 9.27
C SER A 296 -19.93 22.88 7.75
N VAL A 297 -21.08 22.91 7.07
CA VAL A 297 -21.20 23.07 5.61
C VAL A 297 -21.38 24.54 5.22
N GLU A 298 -21.89 25.35 6.15
CA GLU A 298 -22.14 26.78 5.96
C GLU A 298 -20.84 27.58 5.85
N LEU A 299 -20.91 28.75 5.22
CA LEU A 299 -19.74 29.62 5.12
C LEU A 299 -19.52 30.30 6.47
N ASP A 300 -18.37 30.07 7.09
CA ASP A 300 -17.91 30.94 8.16
C ASP A 300 -17.23 32.18 7.57
N LEU A 301 -17.87 33.34 7.69
CA LEU A 301 -17.31 34.62 7.25
C LEU A 301 -16.07 35.04 8.06
N ASN A 302 -15.88 34.45 9.25
CA ASN A 302 -14.70 34.66 10.09
C ASN A 302 -13.65 33.55 9.87
N ASP A 303 -13.80 32.72 8.84
CA ASP A 303 -12.81 31.69 8.51
C ASP A 303 -11.45 32.34 8.20
N PRO A 304 -10.38 32.04 8.96
CA PRO A 304 -9.06 32.60 8.71
C PRO A 304 -8.52 32.25 7.31
N PHE A 305 -8.96 31.13 6.71
CA PHE A 305 -8.57 30.78 5.34
C PHE A 305 -9.27 31.65 4.30
N LEU A 306 -10.55 32.01 4.53
CA LEU A 306 -11.26 32.95 3.68
C LEU A 306 -10.62 34.35 3.74
N GLU A 307 -10.35 34.86 4.94
CA GLU A 307 -9.68 36.17 5.12
C GLU A 307 -8.31 36.18 4.43
N ALA A 308 -7.52 35.12 4.59
CA ALA A 308 -6.22 34.98 3.94
C ALA A 308 -6.31 34.99 2.41
N ILE A 309 -7.34 34.36 1.84
CA ILE A 309 -7.59 34.35 0.40
C ILE A 309 -8.02 35.76 -0.08
N GLN A 310 -8.98 36.40 0.60
CA GLN A 310 -9.49 37.72 0.23
C GLN A 310 -8.43 38.82 0.33
N THR A 311 -7.58 38.76 1.36
CA THR A 311 -6.48 39.72 1.55
C THR A 311 -5.22 39.35 0.75
N ASN A 312 -5.26 38.27 -0.03
CA ASN A 312 -4.12 37.69 -0.75
C ASN A 312 -2.90 37.39 0.16
N LYS A 313 -3.12 37.20 1.47
CA LYS A 313 -2.13 36.78 2.46
C LYS A 313 -2.13 35.26 2.61
N ARG A 314 -1.73 34.57 1.54
CA ARG A 314 -1.80 33.10 1.47
C ARG A 314 -1.05 32.43 2.64
N PRO A 315 -1.66 31.48 3.35
CA PRO A 315 -0.98 30.77 4.41
C PRO A 315 0.12 29.88 3.83
N ASN A 316 1.18 29.65 4.60
CA ASN A 316 2.16 28.62 4.25
C ASN A 316 1.53 27.24 4.46
N ALA A 317 1.64 26.33 3.49
CA ALA A 317 1.16 24.96 3.69
C ALA A 317 1.86 24.30 4.89
N ILE A 318 1.13 23.50 5.67
CA ILE A 318 1.68 22.82 6.85
C ILE A 318 2.77 21.84 6.38
N LYS A 319 4.00 22.07 6.85
CA LYS A 319 5.09 21.11 6.66
C LYS A 319 5.00 20.04 7.72
N CYS A 320 4.77 18.80 7.30
CA CYS A 320 4.94 17.65 8.20
C CYS A 320 6.43 17.30 8.22
N TRP A 321 7.14 17.77 9.24
CA TRP A 321 8.54 17.43 9.41
C TRP A 321 8.70 15.98 9.84
N GLY A 322 9.59 15.28 9.15
CA GLY A 322 9.99 13.93 9.50
C GLY A 322 9.10 12.84 8.91
N PRO A 323 9.54 11.58 9.04
CA PRO A 323 8.68 10.42 8.78
C PRO A 323 7.41 10.50 9.64
N PRO A 324 6.32 9.77 9.31
CA PRO A 324 5.28 9.47 10.30
C PRO A 324 5.91 9.20 11.64
N GLU A 325 5.39 9.87 12.68
CA GLU A 325 5.58 9.40 14.03
C GLU A 325 5.34 7.92 13.94
N GLN A 326 6.41 7.14 14.08
CA GLN A 326 6.30 5.71 14.27
C GLN A 326 5.41 5.64 15.48
N GLY A 327 4.13 5.30 15.25
CA GLY A 327 3.12 5.38 16.29
C GLY A 327 3.75 4.76 17.52
N THR A 328 3.65 5.43 18.67
CA THR A 328 4.34 5.12 19.92
C THR A 328 4.02 3.72 20.50
N GLY A 329 3.82 2.71 19.67
CA GLY A 329 4.80 1.62 19.66
C GLY A 329 6.20 2.23 19.67
N LYS A 330 6.64 2.63 20.87
CA LYS A 330 8.05 2.67 21.25
C LYS A 330 8.73 1.64 20.38
N GLY A 331 9.70 2.08 19.57
CA GLY A 331 10.64 1.13 18.99
C GLY A 331 10.93 0.12 20.08
N VAL A 332 10.63 -1.15 19.80
CA VAL A 332 10.84 -2.25 20.73
C VAL A 332 12.35 -2.44 20.81
N ILE A 333 13.02 -1.46 21.42
CA ILE A 333 14.17 -1.67 22.26
C ILE A 333 13.60 -2.46 23.45
N GLY A 334 13.52 -3.78 23.26
CA GLY A 334 13.30 -4.74 24.33
C GLY A 334 11.92 -4.74 25.00
N ILE A 335 10.83 -4.97 24.26
CA ILE A 335 9.74 -5.76 24.85
C ILE A 335 10.31 -7.18 24.90
N PRO A 336 10.58 -7.74 26.09
CA PRO A 336 11.05 -9.11 26.17
C PRO A 336 10.02 -9.99 25.47
N LEU A 337 10.48 -10.75 24.48
CA LEU A 337 9.70 -11.80 23.85
C LEU A 337 8.98 -12.57 24.97
N THR A 338 7.67 -12.77 24.82
CA THR A 338 6.93 -13.57 25.80
C THR A 338 7.60 -14.95 25.91
N LYS A 339 7.53 -15.61 27.08
CA LYS A 339 8.16 -16.94 27.28
C LYS A 339 7.82 -17.92 26.15
N LYS A 340 6.57 -17.87 25.65
CA LYS A 340 6.09 -18.67 24.51
C LYS A 340 6.80 -18.33 23.20
N GLN A 341 7.00 -17.04 22.90
CA GLN A 341 7.72 -16.60 21.70
C GLN A 341 9.23 -16.93 21.78
N MET A 342 9.86 -16.78 22.96
CA MET A 342 11.25 -17.19 23.17
C MET A 342 11.43 -18.71 22.95
N ALA A 343 10.53 -19.53 23.51
CA ALA A 343 10.58 -20.97 23.36
C ALA A 343 10.41 -21.39 21.88
N SER A 344 9.46 -20.79 21.17
CA SER A 344 9.25 -21.02 19.73
C SER A 344 10.47 -20.62 18.90
N LYS A 345 11.06 -19.45 19.19
CA LYS A 345 12.28 -18.97 18.53
C LYS A 345 13.46 -19.94 18.75
N LEU A 346 13.66 -20.42 19.98
CA LEU A 346 14.71 -21.39 20.31
C LEU A 346 14.48 -22.74 19.61
N ALA A 347 13.24 -23.24 19.56
CA ALA A 347 12.89 -24.48 18.87
C ALA A 347 13.19 -24.39 17.37
N ASN A 348 12.82 -23.29 16.72
CA ASN A 348 13.12 -23.06 15.31
C ASN A 348 14.62 -22.99 15.04
N MET A 349 15.38 -22.29 15.90
CA MET A 349 16.83 -22.20 15.77
C MET A 349 17.52 -23.56 15.97
N ARG A 350 17.00 -24.39 16.88
CA ARG A 350 17.46 -25.77 17.07
C ARG A 350 17.19 -26.63 15.84
N GLY A 351 16.00 -26.56 15.26
CA GLY A 351 15.68 -27.30 14.02
C GLY A 351 16.56 -26.90 12.83
N VAL A 352 16.89 -25.61 12.70
CA VAL A 352 17.86 -25.14 11.68
C VAL A 352 19.26 -25.71 11.93
N ALA A 353 19.72 -25.73 13.19
CA ALA A 353 21.01 -26.27 13.54
C ALA A 353 21.12 -27.79 13.31
N GLU A 354 20.08 -28.54 13.68
CA GLU A 354 19.98 -29.99 13.47
C GLU A 354 20.02 -30.34 11.98
N ARG A 355 19.26 -29.61 11.16
CA ARG A 355 19.26 -29.79 9.70
C ARG A 355 20.63 -29.49 9.08
N ALA A 356 21.26 -28.39 9.47
CA ALA A 356 22.59 -28.03 8.99
C ALA A 356 23.64 -29.11 9.33
N LEU A 357 23.59 -29.67 10.55
CA LEU A 357 24.47 -30.78 10.95
C LEU A 357 24.20 -32.06 10.16
N ALA A 358 22.94 -32.40 9.92
CA ALA A 358 22.56 -33.56 9.11
C ALA A 358 23.06 -33.43 7.66
N GLU A 359 23.06 -32.22 7.11
CA GLU A 359 23.57 -31.90 5.78
C GLU A 359 25.11 -31.72 5.73
N GLY A 360 25.81 -31.78 6.87
CA GLY A 360 27.26 -31.56 6.94
C GLY A 360 27.70 -30.11 6.66
N ARG A 361 26.82 -29.12 6.89
CA ARG A 361 27.06 -27.70 6.63
C ARG A 361 26.93 -26.85 7.89
N THR A 362 27.43 -25.62 7.83
CA THR A 362 27.17 -24.61 8.88
C THR A 362 25.85 -23.88 8.62
N PRO A 363 25.12 -23.45 9.66
CA PRO A 363 23.86 -22.73 9.49
C PRO A 363 24.07 -21.41 8.75
N ASN A 364 23.14 -21.03 7.87
CA ASN A 364 23.20 -19.73 7.21
C ASN A 364 22.84 -18.59 8.20
N TYR A 365 23.72 -17.60 8.29
CA TYR A 365 23.59 -16.44 9.18
C TYR A 365 23.08 -15.17 8.49
N PHE A 366 22.93 -15.18 7.15
CA PHE A 366 22.57 -14.00 6.37
C PHE A 366 21.17 -13.48 6.73
N GLY A 367 21.02 -12.16 6.88
CA GLY A 367 19.75 -11.50 7.21
C GLY A 367 19.29 -11.58 8.67
N ARG A 368 20.09 -12.13 9.59
CA ARG A 368 19.79 -12.19 11.04
C ARG A 368 20.49 -11.09 11.83
N THR A 369 19.92 -10.71 12.99
CA THR A 369 20.55 -9.78 13.95
C THR A 369 21.82 -10.40 14.57
N LYS A 370 22.72 -9.59 15.12
CA LYS A 370 23.97 -10.06 15.74
C LYS A 370 23.70 -10.98 16.94
N GLU A 371 22.69 -10.67 17.74
CA GLU A 371 22.26 -11.47 18.89
C GLU A 371 21.75 -12.85 18.43
N ASP A 372 20.93 -12.88 17.37
CA ASP A 372 20.39 -14.12 16.81
C ASP A 372 21.50 -14.98 16.19
N GLN A 373 22.50 -14.36 15.55
CA GLN A 373 23.67 -15.09 15.05
C GLN A 373 24.50 -15.69 16.20
N LYS A 374 24.66 -14.99 17.33
CA LYS A 374 25.37 -15.50 18.50
C LYS A 374 24.60 -16.65 19.15
N MET A 375 23.28 -16.51 19.29
CA MET A 375 22.41 -17.55 19.84
C MET A 375 22.37 -18.79 18.95
N LEU A 376 22.30 -18.64 17.63
CA LEU A 376 22.32 -19.76 16.68
C LEU A 376 23.64 -20.52 16.72
N ARG A 377 24.78 -19.81 16.85
CA ARG A 377 26.10 -20.44 17.03
C ARG A 377 26.17 -21.29 18.29
N ARG A 378 25.61 -20.80 19.40
CA ARG A 378 25.56 -21.55 20.67
C ARG A 378 24.74 -22.83 20.52
N ILE A 379 23.51 -22.72 20.00
CA ILE A 379 22.62 -23.86 19.79
C ILE A 379 23.25 -24.88 18.84
N TYR A 380 23.88 -24.44 17.76
CA TYR A 380 24.57 -25.33 16.82
C TYR A 380 25.70 -26.13 17.48
N HIS A 381 26.49 -25.48 18.36
CA HIS A 381 27.53 -26.17 19.11
C HIS A 381 26.94 -27.18 20.12
N GLU A 382 25.88 -26.82 20.82
CA GLU A 382 25.18 -27.70 21.77
C GLU A 382 24.65 -28.97 21.06
N VAL A 383 23.92 -28.81 19.96
CA VAL A 383 23.39 -29.95 19.16
C VAL A 383 24.53 -30.83 18.64
N ARG A 384 25.64 -30.24 18.20
CA ARG A 384 26.81 -31.01 17.71
C ARG A 384 27.42 -31.88 18.82
N CYS A 385 27.56 -31.34 20.03
CA CYS A 385 28.06 -32.09 21.19
C CYS A 385 27.13 -33.25 21.57
N GLU A 386 25.81 -33.01 21.60
CA GLU A 386 24.81 -34.05 21.90
C GLU A 386 24.89 -35.21 20.90
N GLN A 387 25.02 -34.92 19.59
CA GLN A 387 25.17 -35.96 18.57
C GLN A 387 26.46 -36.77 18.74
N GLN A 388 27.57 -36.13 19.13
CA GLN A 388 28.83 -36.83 19.40
C GLN A 388 28.74 -37.72 20.65
N GLN A 389 28.07 -37.26 21.71
CA GLN A 389 27.84 -38.06 22.91
C GLN A 389 26.95 -39.28 22.61
N LYS A 390 25.88 -39.10 21.82
CA LYS A 390 25.02 -40.21 21.38
C LYS A 390 25.81 -41.27 20.62
N LYS A 391 26.72 -40.88 19.72
CA LYS A 391 27.62 -41.78 18.98
C LYS A 391 28.59 -42.53 19.91
N ARG A 392 29.05 -41.92 21.00
CA ARG A 392 29.94 -42.55 21.99
C ARG A 392 29.20 -43.49 22.94
N GLY A 393 27.96 -43.15 23.34
CA GLY A 393 27.14 -43.96 24.24
C GLY A 393 26.62 -45.25 23.61
N THR A 394 26.29 -45.23 22.32
CA THR A 394 25.83 -46.43 21.59
C THR A 394 26.95 -47.46 21.32
N GLY A 395 28.22 -47.08 21.49
CA GLY A 395 29.36 -47.98 21.32
C GLY A 395 29.71 -48.83 22.54
N ARG A 396 29.12 -48.56 23.73
CA ARG A 396 29.55 -49.20 24.99
C ARG A 396 28.73 -50.42 25.44
N ASN A 397 27.59 -50.69 24.79
CA ASN A 397 26.70 -51.82 25.12
C ASN A 397 26.66 -52.93 24.06
N ARG A 398 27.61 -52.98 23.10
CA ARG A 398 27.63 -54.01 22.05
C ARG A 398 28.70 -55.10 22.21
N HIS A 399 29.24 -55.27 23.43
CA HIS A 399 30.30 -56.26 23.67
C HIS A 399 30.02 -57.26 24.80
N VAL A 400 28.77 -57.48 25.18
CA VAL A 400 28.37 -58.52 26.14
C VAL A 400 27.05 -59.13 25.70
N GLU A 401 27.06 -60.01 24.70
CA GLU A 401 26.01 -61.02 24.42
C GLU A 401 26.41 -61.80 23.15
N GLU A 402 27.47 -62.61 23.24
CA GLU A 402 27.76 -63.65 22.24
C GLU A 402 28.71 -64.70 22.86
N SER A 403 28.19 -65.51 23.78
CA SER A 403 28.72 -66.83 24.12
C SER A 403 27.78 -67.51 25.10
N ASN A 404 26.80 -68.28 24.61
CA ASN A 404 26.19 -69.43 25.31
C ASN A 404 25.18 -70.10 24.37
N HIS A 405 25.70 -70.88 23.43
CA HIS A 405 25.00 -72.02 22.85
C HIS A 405 26.05 -73.08 22.48
N ASP A 406 25.67 -74.35 22.62
CA ASP A 406 26.45 -75.60 22.58
C ASP A 406 26.85 -76.07 23.99
N GLY A 407 26.48 -77.25 24.48
CA GLY A 407 25.81 -78.42 23.91
C GLY A 407 25.92 -79.55 24.95
N GLU A 408 24.95 -80.45 24.94
CA GLU A 408 24.76 -81.60 25.84
C GLU A 408 25.91 -82.64 25.85
N GLU A 409 25.78 -83.58 26.79
CA GLU A 409 26.21 -85.00 26.76
C GLU A 409 27.67 -85.34 27.14
N PHE A 410 27.86 -86.04 28.27
CA PHE A 410 28.10 -87.50 28.30
C PHE A 410 28.22 -88.06 29.74
N ASP A 411 27.81 -89.33 29.85
CA ASP A 411 27.76 -90.25 31.00
C ASP A 411 29.03 -90.33 31.89
N PHE A 412 28.83 -90.56 33.20
CA PHE A 412 29.14 -91.83 33.91
C PHE A 412 28.74 -91.77 35.40
#